data_AF-A0A9P9DCC5-F1
#
_entry.id   AF-A0A9P9DCC5-F1
#
_cell.length_a   1.000
_cell.length_b   1.000
_cell.length_c   1.000
_cell.angle_alpha   90.00
_cell.angle_beta   90.00
_cell.angle_gamma   90.00
#
_symmetry.space_group_name_H-M   'P 1'
#
loop_
_entity.id
_entity.type
_entity.pdbx_description
1 polymer ?
#
loop_
_entity_poly.entity_id
_entity_poly.type
_entity_poly.pdbx_seq_one_letter_code
_entity_poly.pdbx_strand_id
1 'polypeptide(L)'
;MDYDNPPQKTIRSHEQNQERAFIAASRRGDRGIEARLQSARRASEAHKLRTGKALHVSRDIVLKEEMYEEVEDGFPRSYQLRGSH
;
A
#
# COMPACT_ATOMS: atom_id res chain seq x y z
N MET A 1 37.29 -1.96 23.62
CA MET A 1 36.40 -3.13 23.46
C MET A 1 35.10 -2.59 22.89
N ASP A 2 35.10 -2.44 21.57
CA ASP A 2 34.04 -1.82 20.81
C ASP A 2 32.90 -2.85 20.71
N TYR A 3 31.81 -2.61 21.42
CA TYR A 3 30.63 -3.46 21.35
C TYR A 3 29.99 -3.28 19.97
N ASP A 4 30.36 -4.13 19.04
CA ASP A 4 29.72 -4.31 17.75
C ASP A 4 28.28 -4.79 18.01
N ASN A 5 27.36 -3.84 18.16
CA ASN A 5 25.94 -4.08 18.38
C ASN A 5 25.36 -4.64 17.06
N PRO A 6 25.06 -5.94 16.96
CA PRO A 6 24.50 -6.47 15.73
C PRO A 6 23.18 -5.73 15.48
N PRO A 7 22.89 -5.30 14.23
CA PRO A 7 21.68 -4.58 13.93
C PRO A 7 20.52 -5.47 14.35
N GLN A 8 19.81 -5.03 15.40
CA GLN A 8 18.58 -5.59 15.91
C GLN A 8 17.57 -5.57 14.77
N LYS A 9 17.65 -6.56 13.87
CA LYS A 9 16.66 -6.80 12.83
C LYS A 9 15.43 -7.25 13.58
N THR A 10 14.66 -6.26 13.99
CA THR A 10 13.28 -6.35 14.47
C THR A 10 12.64 -7.53 13.77
N ILE A 11 12.20 -8.53 14.53
CA ILE A 11 11.42 -9.67 14.04
C ILE A 11 10.06 -9.09 13.62
N ARG A 12 10.04 -8.34 12.52
CA ARG A 12 8.84 -7.88 11.84
C ARG A 12 8.35 -9.09 11.06
N SER A 13 7.07 -9.42 11.19
CA SER A 13 6.46 -10.52 10.42
C SER A 13 6.82 -10.37 8.95
N HIS A 14 7.10 -11.49 8.29
CA HIS A 14 7.41 -11.55 6.87
C HIS A 14 6.37 -10.78 6.05
N GLU A 15 5.11 -10.84 6.45
CA GLU A 15 3.98 -10.13 5.85
C GLU A 15 4.12 -8.61 5.93
N GLN A 16 4.50 -8.07 7.09
CA GLN A 16 4.70 -6.63 7.26
C GLN A 16 5.90 -6.13 6.44
N ASN A 17 6.93 -6.96 6.30
CA ASN A 17 8.07 -6.62 5.47
C ASN A 17 7.72 -6.67 3.97
N GLN A 18 6.87 -7.62 3.55
CA GLN A 18 6.33 -7.68 2.19
C GLN A 18 5.46 -6.45 1.89
N GLU A 19 4.54 -6.08 2.79
CA GLU A 19 3.71 -4.87 2.67
C GLU A 19 4.59 -3.64 2.43
N ARG A 20 5.59 -3.43 3.29
CA ARG A 20 6.54 -2.32 3.17
C ARG A 20 7.34 -2.34 1.86
N ALA A 21 7.75 -3.53 1.40
CA ALA A 21 8.48 -3.68 0.15
C ALA A 21 7.61 -3.29 -1.06
N PHE A 22 6.33 -3.66 -1.07
CA PHE A 22 5.39 -3.30 -2.13
C PHE A 22 5.08 -1.80 -2.15
N ILE A 23 4.89 -1.17 -0.99
CA ILE A 23 4.75 0.28 -0.88
C ILE A 23 5.97 0.98 -1.45
N ALA A 24 7.17 0.59 -1.01
CA ALA A 24 8.42 1.16 -1.50
C ALA A 24 8.59 0.96 -3.02
N ALA A 25 8.27 -0.23 -3.53
CA ALA A 25 8.34 -0.55 -4.95
C ALA A 25 7.42 0.32 -5.81
N SER A 26 6.22 0.65 -5.32
CA SER A 26 5.28 1.52 -6.04
C SER A 26 5.72 2.99 -6.12
N ARG A 27 6.54 3.45 -5.18
CA ARG A 27 7.09 4.81 -5.12
C ARG A 27 8.35 5.01 -5.94
N ARG A 28 8.81 3.97 -6.65
CA ARG A 28 10.02 4.05 -7.48
C ARG A 28 9.70 4.65 -8.84
N GLY A 29 10.08 5.92 -9.02
CA GLY A 29 9.93 6.68 -10.28
C GLY A 29 10.72 6.12 -11.46
N ASP A 30 11.76 5.33 -11.20
CA ASP A 30 12.57 4.65 -12.20
C ASP A 30 11.87 3.43 -12.84
N ARG A 31 10.71 3.01 -12.32
CA ARG A 31 9.94 1.86 -12.81
C ARG A 31 8.74 2.28 -13.64
N GLY A 32 8.41 1.49 -14.65
CA GLY A 32 7.22 1.70 -15.47
C GLY A 32 5.94 1.74 -14.63
N ILE A 33 4.97 2.58 -15.06
CA ILE A 33 3.74 2.83 -14.31
C ILE A 33 2.95 1.56 -13.99
N GLU A 34 2.93 0.59 -14.92
CA GLU A 34 2.24 -0.69 -14.72
C GLU A 34 2.87 -1.52 -13.60
N ALA A 35 4.20 -1.55 -13.51
CA ALA A 35 4.91 -2.26 -12.43
C ALA A 35 4.71 -1.57 -11.06
N ARG A 36 4.67 -0.24 -11.07
CA ARG A 36 4.36 0.56 -9.86
C ARG A 36 2.92 0.29 -9.39
N LEU A 37 1.95 0.29 -10.32
CA LEU A 37 0.54 0.03 -10.03
C LEU A 37 0.32 -1.40 -9.53
N GLN A 38 0.98 -2.40 -10.13
CA GLN A 38 0.92 -3.78 -9.67
C GLN A 38 1.52 -3.94 -8.26
N SER A 39 2.63 -3.26 -7.99
CA SER A 39 3.22 -3.23 -6.64
C SER A 39 2.27 -2.60 -5.64
N ALA A 40 1.62 -1.49 -5.99
CA ALA A 40 0.68 -0.82 -5.12
C ALA A 40 -0.57 -1.67 -4.83
N ARG A 41 -1.10 -2.40 -5.82
CA ARG A 41 -2.19 -3.38 -5.60
C ARG A 41 -1.79 -4.48 -4.63
N ARG A 42 -0.59 -5.05 -4.79
CA ARG A 42 -0.07 -6.07 -3.85
C ARG A 42 0.13 -5.51 -2.44
N ALA A 43 0.54 -4.24 -2.32
CA ALA A 43 0.61 -3.56 -1.03
C ALA A 43 -0.79 -3.46 -0.39
N SER A 44 -1.81 -3.09 -1.17
CA SER A 44 -3.20 -3.05 -0.71
C SER A 44 -3.69 -4.41 -0.23
N GLU A 45 -3.41 -5.49 -0.97
CA GLU A 45 -3.81 -6.85 -0.59
C GLU A 45 -3.13 -7.27 0.72
N ALA A 46 -1.82 -7.06 0.84
CA ALA A 46 -1.09 -7.36 2.08
C ALA A 46 -1.61 -6.55 3.27
N HIS A 47 -1.92 -5.27 3.06
CA HIS A 47 -2.50 -4.41 4.08
C HIS A 47 -3.89 -4.90 4.50
N LYS A 48 -4.76 -5.23 3.53
CA LYS A 48 -6.10 -5.77 3.77
C LYS A 48 -6.09 -7.07 4.56
N LEU A 49 -5.16 -7.98 4.26
CA LEU A 49 -5.03 -9.22 5.03
C LEU A 49 -4.70 -8.96 6.49
N ARG A 50 -3.95 -7.89 6.79
CA ARG A 50 -3.53 -7.54 8.16
C ARG A 50 -4.52 -6.67 8.92
N THR A 51 -5.14 -5.69 8.26
CA THR A 51 -6.01 -4.67 8.89
C THR A 51 -7.49 -4.86 8.61
N GLY A 52 -7.83 -5.66 7.60
CA GLY A 52 -9.19 -5.77 7.08
C GLY A 52 -9.60 -4.64 6.14
N LYS A 53 -8.73 -3.66 5.86
CA LYS A 53 -9.01 -2.49 4.99
C LYS A 53 -8.11 -2.50 3.76
N ALA A 54 -8.62 -2.15 2.58
CA ALA A 54 -7.79 -2.05 1.38
C ALA A 54 -7.15 -0.66 1.30
N LEU A 55 -6.06 -0.51 0.56
CA LEU A 55 -5.49 0.79 0.24
C LEU A 55 -6.09 1.29 -1.08
N HIS A 56 -6.49 2.56 -1.12
CA HIS A 56 -6.96 3.22 -2.33
C HIS A 56 -5.77 3.51 -3.24
N VAL A 57 -5.61 2.65 -4.24
CA VAL A 57 -4.53 2.73 -5.20
C VAL A 57 -5.09 3.01 -6.58
N SER A 58 -4.72 4.15 -7.16
CA SER A 58 -5.03 4.52 -8.54
C SER A 58 -3.75 4.86 -9.31
N ARG A 59 -3.85 4.82 -10.65
CA ARG A 59 -2.74 5.20 -11.53
C ARG A 59 -2.29 6.63 -11.24
N ASP A 60 -3.23 7.57 -11.07
CA ASP A 60 -2.94 8.96 -10.74
C ASP A 60 -2.23 9.12 -9.40
N ILE A 61 -2.68 8.42 -8.35
CA ILE A 61 -2.04 8.47 -7.02
C ILE A 61 -0.59 7.96 -7.11
N VAL A 62 -0.36 6.89 -7.86
CA VAL A 62 0.98 6.33 -8.07
C VAL A 62 1.88 7.28 -8.88
N LEU A 63 1.33 7.94 -9.90
CA LEU A 63 2.04 8.93 -10.73
C LEU A 63 2.39 10.19 -9.94
N LYS A 64 1.46 10.68 -9.12
CA LYS A 64 1.62 11.87 -8.28
C LYS A 64 2.33 11.60 -6.96
N GLU A 65 2.65 10.33 -6.69
CA GLU A 65 3.28 9.88 -5.45
C GLU A 65 2.50 10.28 -4.19
N GLU A 66 1.17 10.37 -4.34
CA GLU A 66 0.25 10.73 -3.27
C GLU A 66 0.19 9.62 -2.20
N MET A 67 -0.26 9.99 -0.99
CA MET A 67 -0.45 9.01 0.08
C MET A 67 -1.63 8.09 -0.23
N TYR A 68 -1.44 6.78 -0.07
CA TYR A 68 -2.56 5.84 -0.16
C TYR A 68 -3.47 6.00 1.05
N GLU A 69 -4.75 6.20 0.79
CA GLU A 69 -5.79 6.24 1.82
C GLU A 69 -6.32 4.82 2.09
N GLU A 70 -6.55 4.47 3.36
CA GLU A 70 -7.25 3.22 3.69
C GLU A 70 -8.74 3.37 3.39
N VAL A 71 -9.27 2.51 2.52
CA VAL A 71 -10.70 2.41 2.22
C VAL A 71 -11.27 1.14 2.86
N GLU A 72 -12.38 1.31 3.58
CA GLU A 72 -13.16 0.18 4.07
C GLU A 72 -13.83 -0.51 2.87
N ASP A 73 -13.48 -1.78 2.65
CA ASP A 73 -13.91 -2.57 1.49
C ASP A 73 -15.40 -2.98 1.54
N GLY A 74 -16.19 -2.32 2.41
CA GLY A 74 -17.58 -2.64 2.72
C GLY A 74 -18.62 -1.78 2.01
N PHE A 75 -18.22 -0.72 1.29
CA PHE A 75 -19.17 0.07 0.51
C PHE A 75 -18.79 0.08 -0.97
N PRO A 76 -19.59 -0.55 -1.85
CA PRO A 76 -19.47 -0.27 -3.27
C PRO A 76 -19.66 1.24 -3.44
N ARG A 77 -18.71 1.90 -4.12
CA ARG A 77 -18.74 3.33 -4.49
C ARG A 77 -19.94 3.73 -5.39
N SER A 78 -20.97 2.89 -5.48
CA SER A 78 -22.22 3.10 -6.21
C SER A 78 -23.38 3.54 -5.31
N TYR A 79 -23.14 4.36 -4.29
CA TYR A 79 -24.19 5.17 -3.65
C TYR A 79 -24.18 6.63 -4.15
N GLN A 80 -23.61 6.90 -5.32
CA GLN A 80 -23.94 8.09 -6.10
C GLN A 80 -24.91 7.71 -7.21
N LEU A 81 -26.18 7.46 -6.86
CA LEU A 81 -27.33 7.74 -7.72
C LEU A 81 -28.61 7.63 -6.85
N ARG A 82 -29.46 8.68 -6.94
CA ARG A 82 -30.76 8.95 -6.28
C ARG A 82 -30.66 9.67 -4.93
N GLY A 83 -31.16 10.89 -4.74
CA GLY A 83 -31.91 11.79 -5.60
C GLY A 83 -32.30 13.08 -4.84
N SER A 84 -32.61 14.11 -5.62
CA SER A 84 -33.52 15.23 -5.36
C SER A 84 -33.48 15.96 -4.00
N HIS A 85 -33.08 17.24 -4.07
CA HIS A 85 -33.85 18.30 -3.43
C HIS A 85 -34.06 19.43 -4.44
#